data_AF-A0A139X2N1-F1
#
_entry.id   AF-A0A139X2N1-F1
#
_cell.length_a   1.000
_cell.length_b   1.000
_cell.length_c   1.000
_cell.angle_alpha   90.00
_cell.angle_beta   90.00
_cell.angle_gamma   90.00
#
_symmetry.space_group_name_H-M   'P 1'
#
loop_
_entity.id
_entity.type
_entity.pdbx_description
1 polymer ?
#
loop_
_entity_poly.entity_id
_entity_poly.type
_entity_poly.pdbx_seq_one_letter_code
_entity_poly.pdbx_strand_id
1 'polypeptide(L)'
;MPVQETISTWDRLLEISRKNTPARRVRRPGQSPSTSPIPSGLHKLNSDTPPVLLYRDTNSWCPFCERVWFALEEKEIPFETEFIDLSNKPKWYTDLVPTTLVPAAKIEGKLVYESKDILLALEERFSSPPLLPEDPEENAVARQLIENAETSGFLGAAYKFLRHQTSDAAELANFQTDLEAKLDELEESLGRYPGLYFVSTFSLVDIMYSPHLDRLAANLPVYRGYHIKGNERFPRLNAWFEAIKQRPAYHRVKSDSTTNNLLLRRRFGLQPVGNPLPLDITDSETLHYRAEAAERLSDNREVAIADIVKNSGVQALAADGDITGVKEAVEWHLKLLAEYLLHGKDLPLLGGRTGGKENTTDPTVAAVGAITLAYVRNRICAPRDMSAGAATAFRAAADKVLASLY
;
A
#
# COMPACT_ATOMS: atom_id res chain seq x y z
N MET A 1 35.65 8.65 -17.63
CA MET A 1 34.68 9.72 -17.95
C MET A 1 33.71 9.80 -16.79
N PRO A 2 33.61 10.93 -16.07
CA PRO A 2 32.94 10.95 -14.79
C PRO A 2 31.41 10.90 -15.01
N VAL A 3 30.75 9.95 -14.34
CA VAL A 3 29.30 9.70 -14.37
C VAL A 3 28.44 10.92 -13.95
N GLN A 4 29.08 11.99 -13.46
CA GLN A 4 28.44 13.26 -13.13
C GLN A 4 27.82 13.99 -14.34
N GLU A 5 28.26 13.75 -15.58
CA GLU A 5 27.74 14.46 -16.77
C GLU A 5 26.55 13.78 -17.47
N THR A 6 26.07 12.61 -17.00
CA THR A 6 25.10 11.79 -17.77
C THR A 6 23.77 11.49 -17.08
N ILE A 7 23.42 12.15 -15.97
CA ILE A 7 22.10 12.00 -15.34
C ILE A 7 21.07 12.90 -16.03
N SER A 8 19.96 12.33 -16.47
CA SER A 8 18.87 13.05 -17.12
C SER A 8 18.25 14.11 -16.21
N THR A 9 17.72 15.16 -16.83
CA THR A 9 16.89 16.15 -16.13
C THR A 9 15.60 15.52 -15.61
N TRP A 10 14.99 16.12 -14.59
CA TRP A 10 13.71 15.66 -14.07
C TRP A 10 12.60 15.61 -15.11
N ASP A 11 12.57 16.58 -16.04
CA ASP A 11 11.58 16.62 -17.10
C ASP A 11 11.75 15.46 -18.07
N ARG A 12 13.00 15.09 -18.38
CA ARG A 12 13.30 13.93 -19.22
C ARG A 12 12.93 12.62 -18.54
N LEU A 13 13.27 12.46 -17.25
CA LEU A 13 12.88 11.30 -16.44
C LEU A 13 11.36 11.16 -16.37
N LEU A 14 10.64 12.26 -16.16
CA LEU A 14 9.18 12.30 -16.12
C LEU A 14 8.57 11.95 -17.49
N GLU A 15 9.15 12.43 -18.59
CA GLU A 15 8.71 12.12 -19.95
C GLU A 15 8.84 10.61 -20.26
N ILE A 16 10.00 10.00 -19.96
CA ILE A 16 10.27 8.58 -20.22
C ILE A 16 9.38 7.70 -19.34
N SER A 17 9.27 8.03 -18.04
CA SER A 17 8.46 7.27 -17.08
C SER A 17 6.97 7.28 -17.44
N ARG A 18 6.42 8.43 -17.86
CA ARG A 18 5.03 8.54 -18.33
C ARG A 18 4.71 7.64 -19.53
N LYS A 19 5.65 7.50 -20.47
CA LYS A 19 5.49 6.62 -21.63
C LYS A 19 5.37 5.13 -21.26
N ASN A 20 5.91 4.74 -20.11
CA ASN A 20 5.97 3.36 -19.63
C ASN A 20 5.04 3.09 -18.45
N THR A 21 4.25 4.07 -18.00
CA THR A 21 3.32 3.92 -16.88
C THR A 21 1.88 3.81 -17.38
N PRO A 22 1.27 2.60 -17.37
CA PRO A 22 -0.08 2.40 -17.87
C PRO A 22 -1.16 2.95 -16.90
N ALA A 23 -0.88 2.88 -15.60
CA ALA A 23 -1.82 3.32 -14.57
C ALA A 23 -1.75 4.84 -14.38
N ARG A 24 -2.84 5.54 -14.67
CA ARG A 24 -2.90 6.98 -14.42
C ARG A 24 -3.12 7.26 -12.94
N ARG A 25 -2.20 8.02 -12.34
CA ARG A 25 -2.32 8.60 -11.00
C ARG A 25 -2.21 10.12 -11.09
N VAL A 26 -2.88 10.81 -10.19
CA VAL A 26 -2.82 12.27 -10.05
C VAL A 26 -2.28 12.64 -8.67
N ARG A 27 -1.69 13.82 -8.52
CA ARG A 27 -1.27 14.31 -7.21
C ARG A 27 -2.49 14.52 -6.32
N ARG A 28 -2.37 14.14 -5.04
CA ARG A 28 -3.42 14.42 -4.06
C ARG A 28 -3.44 15.92 -3.75
N PRO A 29 -4.61 16.58 -3.78
CA PRO A 29 -4.72 17.96 -3.31
C PRO A 29 -4.24 18.07 -1.85
N GLY A 30 -3.40 19.07 -1.57
CA GLY A 30 -2.97 19.40 -0.22
C GLY A 30 -2.06 18.39 0.50
N GLN A 31 -1.66 17.28 -0.14
CA GLN A 31 -0.85 16.23 0.48
C GLN A 31 0.41 15.91 -0.30
N SER A 32 1.54 16.26 0.31
CA SER A 32 2.84 16.31 -0.33
C SER A 32 3.81 15.39 0.45
N PRO A 33 4.45 14.36 -0.15
CA PRO A 33 4.33 13.86 -1.53
C PRO A 33 3.41 12.64 -1.61
N SER A 34 2.21 12.77 -2.20
CA SER A 34 1.27 11.64 -2.34
C SER A 34 0.43 11.70 -3.61
N THR A 35 0.00 10.53 -4.11
CA THR A 35 -0.78 10.42 -5.34
C THR A 35 -2.00 9.52 -5.19
N SER A 36 -3.02 9.76 -6.00
CA SER A 36 -4.23 8.94 -6.06
C SER A 36 -4.34 8.30 -7.41
N PRO A 37 -4.69 7.02 -7.48
CA PRO A 37 -5.04 6.44 -8.76
C PRO A 37 -6.35 7.04 -9.25
N ILE A 38 -6.42 7.26 -10.56
CA ILE A 38 -7.64 7.71 -11.22
C ILE A 38 -8.61 6.52 -11.23
N PRO A 39 -9.85 6.65 -10.71
CA PRO A 39 -10.86 5.59 -10.69
C PRO A 39 -10.97 4.83 -12.02
N SER A 40 -11.05 3.50 -11.99
CA SER A 40 -11.23 2.69 -13.21
C SER A 40 -12.51 3.07 -13.96
N GLY A 41 -13.58 3.35 -13.22
CA GLY A 41 -14.90 3.70 -13.73
C GLY A 41 -15.03 5.08 -14.35
N LEU A 42 -14.03 5.97 -14.24
CA LEU A 42 -14.21 7.38 -14.61
C LEU A 42 -14.59 7.58 -16.08
N HIS A 43 -14.18 6.68 -16.97
CA HIS A 43 -14.54 6.72 -18.39
C HIS A 43 -16.03 6.41 -18.66
N LYS A 44 -16.74 5.81 -17.71
CA LYS A 44 -18.20 5.54 -17.78
C LYS A 44 -19.04 6.73 -17.32
N LEU A 45 -18.40 7.82 -16.92
CA LEU A 45 -19.07 8.98 -16.39
C LEU A 45 -19.79 9.74 -17.52
N ASN A 46 -21.11 9.83 -17.43
CA ASN A 46 -21.96 10.54 -18.40
C ASN A 46 -22.23 12.02 -18.02
N SER A 47 -21.91 12.41 -16.78
CA SER A 47 -22.08 13.77 -16.21
C SER A 47 -20.72 14.35 -15.80
N ASP A 48 -20.63 15.63 -15.47
CA ASP A 48 -19.36 16.18 -14.95
C ASP A 48 -19.07 15.79 -13.48
N THR A 49 -20.00 15.09 -12.82
CA THR A 49 -19.90 14.78 -11.38
C THR A 49 -20.12 13.29 -11.12
N PRO A 50 -19.13 12.59 -10.53
CA PRO A 50 -19.26 11.20 -10.15
C PRO A 50 -20.43 10.93 -9.20
N PRO A 51 -21.12 9.79 -9.34
CA PRO A 51 -22.25 9.43 -8.48
C PRO A 51 -21.83 9.10 -7.04
N VAL A 52 -20.53 8.87 -6.79
CA VAL A 52 -20.01 8.57 -5.45
C VAL A 52 -18.89 9.54 -5.08
N LEU A 53 -18.99 10.13 -3.88
CA LEU A 53 -17.89 10.82 -3.21
C LEU A 53 -17.46 9.99 -2.00
N LEU A 54 -16.24 9.45 -2.02
CA LEU A 54 -15.67 8.66 -0.94
C LEU A 54 -14.83 9.53 0.01
N TYR A 55 -15.22 9.60 1.27
CA TYR A 55 -14.38 10.12 2.34
C TYR A 55 -13.53 9.00 2.93
N ARG A 56 -12.20 9.09 2.79
CA ARG A 56 -11.28 8.06 3.26
C ARG A 56 -10.01 8.63 3.84
N ASP A 57 -9.25 7.76 4.51
CA ASP A 57 -8.01 8.17 5.14
C ASP A 57 -6.94 8.62 4.13
N THR A 58 -6.27 9.71 4.51
CA THR A 58 -5.10 10.29 3.85
C THR A 58 -4.01 9.28 3.53
N ASN A 59 -3.75 8.35 4.45
CA ASN A 59 -2.56 7.51 4.35
C ASN A 59 -2.77 6.18 3.63
N SER A 60 -4.01 5.86 3.27
CA SER A 60 -4.40 4.56 2.71
C SER A 60 -4.06 3.38 3.64
N TRP A 61 -4.07 3.60 4.95
CA TRP A 61 -3.81 2.60 5.98
C TRP A 61 -5.09 1.91 6.46
N CYS A 62 -6.25 2.58 6.35
CA CYS A 62 -7.50 2.09 6.91
C CYS A 62 -8.03 0.88 6.12
N PRO A 63 -8.10 -0.32 6.72
CA PRO A 63 -8.64 -1.50 6.05
C PRO A 63 -10.12 -1.34 5.69
N PHE A 64 -10.88 -0.59 6.51
CA PHE A 64 -12.29 -0.32 6.24
C PHE A 64 -12.51 0.59 5.02
N CYS A 65 -11.63 1.59 4.82
CA CYS A 65 -11.66 2.41 3.60
C CYS A 65 -11.28 1.58 2.38
N GLU A 66 -10.33 0.65 2.52
CA GLU A 66 -9.93 -0.25 1.45
C GLU A 66 -11.07 -1.14 0.98
N ARG A 67 -11.95 -1.62 1.89
CA ARG A 67 -13.17 -2.36 1.52
C ARG A 67 -14.02 -1.61 0.48
N VAL A 68 -14.41 -0.38 0.83
CA VAL A 68 -15.27 0.46 -0.02
C VAL A 68 -14.57 0.80 -1.32
N TRP A 69 -13.29 1.16 -1.25
CA TRP A 69 -12.52 1.47 -2.45
C TRP A 69 -12.37 0.26 -3.37
N PHE A 70 -12.16 -0.95 -2.83
CA PHE A 70 -12.09 -2.18 -3.62
C PHE A 70 -13.41 -2.40 -4.36
N ALA A 71 -14.55 -2.32 -3.68
CA ALA A 71 -15.85 -2.48 -4.32
C ALA A 71 -16.11 -1.45 -5.43
N LEU A 72 -15.73 -0.18 -5.22
CA LEU A 72 -15.87 0.85 -6.25
C LEU A 72 -15.03 0.55 -7.50
N GLU A 73 -13.80 0.08 -7.32
CA GLU A 73 -12.91 -0.27 -8.43
C GLU A 73 -13.35 -1.55 -9.14
N GLU A 74 -13.80 -2.55 -8.39
CA GLU A 74 -14.30 -3.83 -8.92
C GLU A 74 -15.59 -3.64 -9.72
N LYS A 75 -16.48 -2.77 -9.23
CA LYS A 75 -17.72 -2.44 -9.94
C LYS A 75 -17.51 -1.40 -11.04
N GLU A 76 -16.31 -0.84 -11.14
CA GLU A 76 -15.95 0.26 -12.02
C GLU A 76 -16.95 1.44 -11.91
N ILE A 77 -17.35 1.76 -10.69
CA ILE A 77 -18.22 2.91 -10.41
C ILE A 77 -17.34 4.16 -10.51
N PRO A 78 -17.71 5.21 -11.28
CA PRO A 78 -17.00 6.48 -11.21
C PRO A 78 -17.14 7.07 -9.80
N PHE A 79 -16.03 7.52 -9.19
CA PHE A 79 -16.08 8.15 -7.86
C PHE A 79 -15.04 9.26 -7.72
N GLU A 80 -15.32 10.21 -6.85
CA GLU A 80 -14.35 11.17 -6.33
C GLU A 80 -13.91 10.78 -4.92
N THR A 81 -12.79 11.35 -4.47
CA THR A 81 -12.24 11.06 -3.15
C THR A 81 -11.91 12.34 -2.40
N GLU A 82 -12.40 12.42 -1.17
CA GLU A 82 -12.01 13.40 -0.17
C GLU A 82 -11.13 12.75 0.89
N PHE A 83 -9.94 13.29 1.10
CA PHE A 83 -8.96 12.75 2.04
C PHE A 83 -9.11 13.36 3.42
N ILE A 84 -9.28 12.50 4.41
CA ILE A 84 -9.41 12.88 5.81
C ILE A 84 -8.10 12.55 6.53
N ASP A 85 -7.47 13.55 7.15
CA ASP A 85 -6.36 13.32 8.06
C ASP A 85 -6.91 12.74 9.37
N LEU A 86 -6.55 11.50 9.69
CA LEU A 86 -7.04 10.84 10.90
C LEU A 86 -6.40 11.36 12.18
N SER A 87 -5.23 12.01 12.09
CA SER A 87 -4.54 12.62 13.22
C SER A 87 -5.11 14.00 13.56
N ASN A 88 -5.64 14.69 12.55
CA ASN A 88 -6.22 16.03 12.68
C ASN A 88 -7.46 16.15 11.79
N LYS A 89 -8.55 15.49 12.18
CA LYS A 89 -9.79 15.47 11.38
C LYS A 89 -10.36 16.88 11.27
N PRO A 90 -10.69 17.35 10.06
CA PRO A 90 -11.24 18.70 9.91
C PRO A 90 -12.64 18.79 10.49
N LYS A 91 -12.96 19.92 11.13
CA LYS A 91 -14.25 20.13 11.81
C LYS A 91 -15.46 19.90 10.90
N TRP A 92 -15.39 20.33 9.64
CA TRP A 92 -16.49 20.12 8.68
C TRP A 92 -16.82 18.64 8.47
N TYR A 93 -15.82 17.74 8.60
CA TYR A 93 -16.04 16.30 8.44
C TYR A 93 -16.69 15.70 9.69
N THR A 94 -16.21 16.09 10.87
CA THR A 94 -16.77 15.61 12.13
C THR A 94 -18.19 16.14 12.39
N ASP A 95 -18.52 17.30 11.83
CA ASP A 95 -19.89 17.84 11.85
C ASP A 95 -20.80 17.12 10.82
N LEU A 96 -20.23 16.57 9.74
CA LEU A 96 -20.96 15.85 8.69
C LEU A 96 -21.25 14.39 9.05
N VAL A 97 -20.26 13.66 9.57
CA VAL A 97 -20.34 12.21 9.84
C VAL A 97 -20.50 11.96 11.34
N PRO A 98 -21.66 11.45 11.82
CA PRO A 98 -21.94 11.32 13.25
C PRO A 98 -20.90 10.49 14.03
N THR A 99 -20.36 9.43 13.43
CA THR A 99 -19.34 8.58 14.09
C THR A 99 -17.96 9.23 14.08
N THR A 100 -17.75 10.27 13.27
CA THR A 100 -16.46 10.91 12.96
C THR A 100 -15.43 9.96 12.31
N LEU A 101 -15.80 8.70 12.04
CA LEU A 101 -14.92 7.68 11.50
C LEU A 101 -14.94 7.71 9.97
N VAL A 102 -13.94 7.08 9.36
CA VAL A 102 -13.90 6.75 7.92
C VAL A 102 -13.99 5.23 7.77
N PRO A 103 -14.51 4.70 6.65
CA PRO A 103 -15.03 5.44 5.50
C PRO A 103 -16.42 6.05 5.75
N ALA A 104 -16.71 7.11 5.01
CA ALA A 104 -18.06 7.58 4.73
C ALA A 104 -18.17 7.83 3.22
N ALA A 105 -19.37 7.80 2.66
CA ALA A 105 -19.60 8.08 1.24
C ALA A 105 -20.87 8.89 1.04
N LYS A 106 -20.87 9.80 0.07
CA LYS A 106 -22.12 10.28 -0.53
C LYS A 106 -22.39 9.48 -1.78
N ILE A 107 -23.45 8.68 -1.77
CA ILE A 107 -23.92 7.91 -2.92
C ILE A 107 -25.14 8.66 -3.47
N GLU A 108 -25.02 9.22 -4.67
CA GLU A 108 -26.03 10.06 -5.31
C GLU A 108 -26.53 11.19 -4.37
N GLY A 109 -25.58 11.79 -3.63
CA GLY A 109 -25.84 12.86 -2.66
C GLY A 109 -26.28 12.38 -1.27
N LYS A 110 -26.67 11.12 -1.08
CA LYS A 110 -27.05 10.57 0.23
C LYS A 110 -25.82 10.11 1.02
N LEU A 111 -25.65 10.65 2.23
CA LEU A 111 -24.58 10.22 3.13
C LEU A 111 -24.85 8.82 3.69
N VAL A 112 -23.86 7.93 3.58
CA VAL A 112 -23.79 6.61 4.19
C VAL A 112 -22.44 6.47 4.87
N TYR A 113 -22.39 5.91 6.07
CA TYR A 113 -21.16 5.66 6.84
C TYR A 113 -21.21 4.24 7.40
N GLU A 114 -20.06 3.75 7.90
CA GLU A 114 -19.76 2.32 8.13
C GLU A 114 -19.46 1.55 6.85
N SER A 115 -18.32 0.85 6.83
CA SER A 115 -17.84 0.20 5.59
C SER A 115 -18.80 -0.85 5.05
N LYS A 116 -19.41 -1.68 5.92
CA LYS A 116 -20.42 -2.67 5.54
C LYS A 116 -21.64 -2.02 4.90
N ASP A 117 -22.18 -1.00 5.52
CA ASP A 117 -23.42 -0.35 5.06
C ASP A 117 -23.20 0.38 3.74
N ILE A 118 -22.02 1.00 3.55
CA ILE A 118 -21.64 1.57 2.27
C ILE A 118 -21.56 0.49 1.18
N LEU A 119 -20.94 -0.66 1.45
CA LEU A 119 -20.86 -1.76 0.48
C LEU A 119 -22.26 -2.25 0.06
N LEU A 120 -23.16 -2.45 1.03
CA LEU A 120 -24.53 -2.88 0.75
C LEU A 120 -25.32 -1.82 -0.02
N ALA A 121 -25.14 -0.54 0.30
CA ALA A 121 -25.77 0.56 -0.44
C ALA A 121 -25.24 0.68 -1.88
N LEU A 122 -23.94 0.46 -2.10
CA LEU A 122 -23.36 0.42 -3.45
C LEU A 122 -23.90 -0.77 -4.26
N GLU A 123 -24.05 -1.94 -3.63
CA GLU A 123 -24.63 -3.12 -4.29
C GLU A 123 -26.10 -2.91 -4.68
N GLU A 124 -26.90 -2.29 -3.79
CA GLU A 124 -28.29 -1.96 -4.08
C GLU A 124 -28.43 -0.94 -5.22
N ARG A 125 -27.56 0.08 -5.26
CA ARG A 125 -27.64 1.17 -6.25
C ARG A 125 -27.02 0.83 -7.60
N PHE A 126 -25.95 0.04 -7.61
CA PHE A 126 -25.19 -0.30 -8.81
C PHE A 126 -25.18 -1.82 -8.98
N SER A 127 -26.19 -2.40 -9.62
CA SER A 127 -26.39 -3.85 -9.67
C SER A 127 -25.37 -4.65 -10.50
N SER A 128 -24.54 -3.99 -11.32
CA SER A 128 -23.60 -4.65 -12.23
C SER A 128 -22.16 -4.14 -12.06
N PRO A 129 -21.15 -5.03 -12.04
CA PRO A 129 -21.27 -6.48 -11.80
C PRO A 129 -21.84 -6.76 -10.40
N PRO A 130 -22.67 -7.81 -10.22
CA PRO A 130 -23.17 -8.18 -8.90
C PRO A 130 -22.02 -8.68 -8.03
N LEU A 131 -22.01 -8.25 -6.77
CA LEU A 131 -21.08 -8.73 -5.73
C LEU A 131 -21.81 -9.47 -4.61
N LEU A 132 -23.08 -9.81 -4.82
CA LEU A 132 -23.81 -10.80 -4.06
C LEU A 132 -24.40 -11.87 -5.00
N PRO A 133 -24.53 -13.13 -4.53
CA PRO A 133 -25.15 -14.20 -5.30
C PRO A 133 -26.58 -13.86 -5.74
N GLU A 134 -26.98 -14.28 -6.93
CA GLU A 134 -28.39 -14.17 -7.39
C GLU A 134 -29.30 -15.19 -6.72
N ASP A 135 -28.77 -16.38 -6.40
CA ASP A 135 -29.50 -17.42 -5.67
C ASP A 135 -29.88 -16.91 -4.26
N PRO A 136 -31.17 -16.92 -3.89
CA PRO A 136 -31.61 -16.35 -2.61
C PRO A 136 -31.01 -17.02 -1.37
N GLU A 137 -30.78 -18.33 -1.40
CA GLU A 137 -30.23 -19.07 -0.26
C GLU A 137 -28.74 -18.74 -0.08
N GLU A 138 -27.98 -18.75 -1.18
CA GLU A 138 -26.58 -18.34 -1.18
C GLU A 138 -26.42 -16.85 -0.82
N ASN A 139 -27.32 -15.99 -1.29
CA ASN A 139 -27.33 -14.56 -0.94
C ASN A 139 -27.54 -14.34 0.57
N ALA A 140 -28.47 -15.09 1.18
CA ALA A 140 -28.69 -15.05 2.62
C ALA A 140 -27.44 -15.48 3.39
N VAL A 141 -26.74 -16.52 2.92
CA VAL A 141 -25.46 -16.95 3.49
C VAL A 141 -24.37 -15.89 3.32
N ALA A 142 -24.25 -15.28 2.14
CA ALA A 142 -23.30 -14.20 1.89
C ALA A 142 -23.52 -13.02 2.86
N ARG A 143 -24.78 -12.61 3.08
CA ARG A 143 -25.13 -11.56 4.02
C ARG A 143 -24.79 -11.92 5.46
N GLN A 144 -25.02 -13.17 5.87
CA GLN A 144 -24.59 -13.66 7.18
C GLN A 144 -23.07 -13.63 7.32
N LEU A 145 -22.33 -14.01 6.29
CA LEU A 145 -20.85 -13.99 6.32
C LEU A 145 -20.30 -12.56 6.38
N ILE A 146 -20.96 -11.59 5.74
CA ILE A 146 -20.65 -10.16 5.85
C ILE A 146 -20.84 -9.68 7.29
N GLU A 147 -21.94 -10.06 7.95
CA GLU A 147 -22.17 -9.72 9.36
C GLU A 147 -21.13 -10.40 10.26
N ASN A 148 -20.83 -11.67 10.01
CA ASN A 148 -19.84 -12.44 10.75
C ASN A 148 -18.43 -11.84 10.62
N ALA A 149 -18.09 -11.22 9.49
CA ALA A 149 -16.79 -10.55 9.33
C ALA A 149 -16.57 -9.42 10.37
N GLU A 150 -17.65 -8.88 10.94
CA GLU A 150 -17.61 -7.88 12.01
C GLU A 150 -17.79 -8.50 13.40
N THR A 151 -18.62 -9.54 13.53
CA THR A 151 -19.13 -10.04 14.83
C THR A 151 -18.56 -11.38 15.28
N SER A 152 -17.99 -12.19 14.39
CA SER A 152 -17.47 -13.55 14.69
C SER A 152 -16.32 -13.59 15.70
N GLY A 153 -15.69 -12.44 15.97
CA GLY A 153 -14.50 -12.33 16.81
C GLY A 153 -13.18 -12.62 16.10
N PHE A 154 -13.17 -12.99 14.80
CA PHE A 154 -11.94 -13.21 14.04
C PHE A 154 -10.97 -12.02 14.13
N LEU A 155 -11.44 -10.81 13.82
CA LEU A 155 -10.61 -9.61 13.90
C LEU A 155 -10.11 -9.36 15.33
N GLY A 156 -10.94 -9.64 16.33
CA GLY A 156 -10.58 -9.55 17.74
C GLY A 156 -9.42 -10.48 18.08
N ALA A 157 -9.56 -11.78 17.80
CA ALA A 157 -8.53 -12.79 18.06
C ALA A 157 -7.23 -12.47 17.28
N ALA A 158 -7.34 -12.18 15.98
CA ALA A 158 -6.20 -11.91 15.12
C ALA A 158 -5.39 -10.69 15.56
N TYR A 159 -6.04 -9.56 15.83
CA TYR A 159 -5.35 -8.36 16.27
C TYR A 159 -4.93 -8.41 17.73
N LYS A 160 -5.56 -9.23 18.57
CA LYS A 160 -5.10 -9.52 19.94
C LYS A 160 -3.79 -10.29 19.89
N PHE A 161 -3.74 -11.40 19.15
CA PHE A 161 -2.49 -12.15 18.95
C PHE A 161 -1.39 -11.26 18.36
N LEU A 162 -1.69 -10.50 17.30
CA LEU A 162 -0.70 -9.65 16.62
C LEU A 162 -0.14 -8.51 17.49
N ARG A 163 -0.97 -7.87 18.32
CA ARG A 163 -0.59 -6.60 18.98
C ARG A 163 -0.35 -6.68 20.47
N HIS A 164 -0.94 -7.66 21.17
CA HIS A 164 -0.78 -7.74 22.61
C HIS A 164 0.68 -8.07 22.97
N GLN A 165 1.28 -7.29 23.86
CA GLN A 165 2.66 -7.48 24.31
C GLN A 165 2.63 -8.10 25.70
N THR A 166 3.01 -9.38 25.79
CA THR A 166 3.12 -10.12 27.04
C THR A 166 4.44 -10.89 27.06
N SER A 167 5.02 -11.04 28.25
CA SER A 167 6.18 -11.92 28.49
C SER A 167 5.76 -13.34 28.88
N ASP A 168 4.46 -13.58 29.09
CA ASP A 168 3.90 -14.90 29.40
C ASP A 168 3.72 -15.71 28.10
N ALA A 169 4.52 -16.76 27.95
CA ALA A 169 4.48 -17.65 26.80
C ALA A 169 3.16 -18.44 26.71
N ALA A 170 2.54 -18.79 27.84
CA ALA A 170 1.27 -19.51 27.86
C ALA A 170 0.12 -18.61 27.41
N GLU A 171 0.12 -17.35 27.85
CA GLU A 171 -0.86 -16.36 27.39
C GLU A 171 -0.75 -16.11 25.87
N LEU A 172 0.47 -15.95 25.35
CA LEU A 172 0.68 -15.76 23.92
C LEU A 172 0.23 -16.99 23.11
N ALA A 173 0.51 -18.21 23.60
CA ALA A 173 0.07 -19.45 22.98
C ALA A 173 -1.46 -19.60 22.97
N ASN A 174 -2.15 -19.10 24.00
CA ASN A 174 -3.62 -19.04 24.03
C ASN A 174 -4.15 -18.09 22.95
N PHE A 175 -3.56 -16.90 22.77
CA PHE A 175 -3.99 -16.00 21.68
C PHE A 175 -3.72 -16.57 20.30
N GLN A 176 -2.64 -17.34 20.12
CA GLN A 176 -2.39 -18.06 18.88
C GLN A 176 -3.47 -19.12 18.64
N THR A 177 -3.78 -19.93 19.66
CA THR A 177 -4.84 -20.95 19.60
C THR A 177 -6.20 -20.34 19.25
N ASP A 178 -6.55 -19.20 19.86
CA ASP A 178 -7.79 -18.47 19.55
C ASP A 178 -7.83 -17.99 18.09
N LEU A 179 -6.71 -17.47 17.57
CA LEU A 179 -6.61 -17.09 16.15
C LEU A 179 -6.75 -18.31 15.24
N GLU A 180 -6.05 -19.40 15.56
CA GLU A 180 -6.08 -20.63 14.78
C GLU A 180 -7.48 -21.24 14.71
N ALA A 181 -8.23 -21.24 15.82
CA ALA A 181 -9.63 -21.66 15.81
C ALA A 181 -10.49 -20.80 14.87
N LYS A 182 -10.26 -19.48 14.82
CA LYS A 182 -10.95 -18.60 13.87
C LYS A 182 -10.49 -18.77 12.42
N LEU A 183 -9.23 -19.16 12.19
CA LEU A 183 -8.77 -19.52 10.85
C LEU A 183 -9.37 -20.85 10.38
N ASP A 184 -9.58 -21.83 11.28
CA ASP A 184 -10.29 -23.06 10.96
C ASP A 184 -11.76 -22.78 10.56
N GLU A 185 -12.44 -21.87 11.27
CA GLU A 185 -13.80 -21.43 10.91
C GLU A 185 -13.83 -20.78 9.50
N LEU A 186 -12.83 -19.96 9.16
CA LEU A 186 -12.72 -19.36 7.82
C LEU A 186 -12.42 -20.41 6.75
N GLU A 187 -11.54 -21.38 7.04
CA GLU A 187 -11.20 -22.48 6.15
C GLU A 187 -12.44 -23.37 5.86
N GLU A 188 -13.25 -23.66 6.89
CA GLU A 188 -14.54 -24.35 6.73
C GLU A 188 -15.50 -23.52 5.85
N SER A 189 -15.60 -22.22 6.11
CA SER A 189 -16.46 -21.34 5.32
C SER A 189 -16.05 -21.28 3.85
N LEU A 190 -14.75 -21.23 3.55
CA LEU A 190 -14.21 -21.31 2.18
C LEU A 190 -14.43 -22.69 1.53
N GLY A 191 -14.75 -23.72 2.32
CA GLY A 191 -15.08 -25.05 1.84
C GLY A 191 -16.56 -25.29 1.52
N ARG A 192 -17.44 -24.35 1.88
CA ARG A 192 -18.90 -24.51 1.77
C ARG A 192 -19.41 -24.51 0.34
N TYR A 193 -18.79 -23.73 -0.54
CA TYR A 193 -19.18 -23.58 -1.94
C TYR A 193 -18.07 -24.07 -2.87
N PRO A 194 -18.41 -24.59 -4.07
CA PRO A 194 -17.40 -24.89 -5.06
C PRO A 194 -16.74 -23.59 -5.54
N GLY A 195 -15.41 -23.53 -5.51
CA GLY A 195 -14.66 -22.36 -5.99
C GLY A 195 -13.50 -21.97 -5.09
N LEU A 196 -13.05 -20.72 -5.25
CA LEU A 196 -11.89 -20.15 -4.54
C LEU A 196 -12.29 -19.01 -3.58
N TYR A 197 -13.58 -18.71 -3.47
CA TYR A 197 -14.14 -17.59 -2.71
C TYR A 197 -15.07 -18.09 -1.60
N PHE A 198 -15.48 -17.19 -0.70
CA PHE A 198 -16.37 -17.56 0.43
C PHE A 198 -17.76 -18.04 0.00
N VAL A 199 -18.18 -17.64 -1.21
CA VAL A 199 -19.39 -18.09 -1.89
C VAL A 199 -19.03 -18.49 -3.33
N SER A 200 -20.01 -18.88 -4.16
CA SER A 200 -19.75 -19.48 -5.48
C SER A 200 -18.97 -18.55 -6.44
N THR A 201 -19.07 -17.24 -6.24
CA THR A 201 -18.31 -16.22 -6.98
C THR A 201 -17.68 -15.20 -6.03
N PHE A 202 -16.70 -14.44 -6.51
CA PHE A 202 -16.16 -13.31 -5.76
C PHE A 202 -17.28 -12.34 -5.38
N SER A 203 -17.28 -11.90 -4.13
CA SER A 203 -18.40 -11.20 -3.52
C SER A 203 -17.96 -10.13 -2.52
N LEU A 204 -18.94 -9.40 -1.99
CA LEU A 204 -18.73 -8.50 -0.85
C LEU A 204 -18.16 -9.23 0.36
N VAL A 205 -18.40 -10.54 0.53
CA VAL A 205 -17.81 -11.33 1.62
C VAL A 205 -16.29 -11.31 1.53
N ASP A 206 -15.74 -11.56 0.34
CA ASP A 206 -14.30 -11.55 0.10
C ASP A 206 -13.69 -10.18 0.37
N ILE A 207 -14.37 -9.11 -0.08
CA ILE A 207 -13.97 -7.72 0.18
C ILE A 207 -13.97 -7.40 1.68
N MET A 208 -14.92 -7.94 2.45
CA MET A 208 -14.97 -7.71 3.91
C MET A 208 -13.73 -8.28 4.61
N TYR A 209 -13.24 -9.44 4.20
CA TYR A 209 -12.10 -10.10 4.81
C TYR A 209 -10.74 -9.65 4.24
N SER A 210 -10.66 -9.27 2.97
CA SER A 210 -9.38 -9.15 2.29
C SER A 210 -8.40 -8.13 2.88
N PRO A 211 -8.81 -6.90 3.24
CA PRO A 211 -7.87 -5.93 3.77
C PRO A 211 -7.23 -6.38 5.09
N HIS A 212 -7.97 -7.16 5.90
CA HIS A 212 -7.46 -7.67 7.17
C HIS A 212 -6.56 -8.88 6.98
N LEU A 213 -6.98 -9.85 6.17
CA LEU A 213 -6.18 -11.04 5.88
C LEU A 213 -4.83 -10.67 5.25
N ASP A 214 -4.79 -9.70 4.33
CA ASP A 214 -3.53 -9.23 3.74
C ASP A 214 -2.60 -8.57 4.73
N ARG A 215 -3.14 -7.73 5.63
CA ARG A 215 -2.36 -7.09 6.70
C ARG A 215 -1.81 -8.15 7.65
N LEU A 216 -2.62 -9.13 8.05
CA LEU A 216 -2.20 -10.22 8.92
C LEU A 216 -1.13 -11.09 8.25
N ALA A 217 -1.30 -11.42 6.97
CA ALA A 217 -0.31 -12.17 6.18
C ALA A 217 1.02 -11.42 6.05
N ALA A 218 1.00 -10.08 5.98
CA ALA A 218 2.21 -9.26 5.99
C ALA A 218 2.84 -9.13 7.39
N ASN A 219 2.02 -9.02 8.44
CA ASN A 219 2.47 -8.64 9.77
C ASN A 219 2.85 -9.81 10.68
N LEU A 220 2.05 -10.88 10.71
CA LEU A 220 2.28 -12.00 11.62
C LEU A 220 3.65 -12.67 11.43
N PRO A 221 4.20 -12.82 10.21
CA PRO A 221 5.55 -13.34 10.04
C PRO A 221 6.61 -12.52 10.76
N VAL A 222 6.51 -11.19 10.66
CA VAL A 222 7.52 -10.25 11.16
C VAL A 222 7.41 -10.04 12.68
N TYR A 223 6.20 -10.03 13.21
CA TYR A 223 5.93 -9.69 14.62
C TYR A 223 5.63 -10.91 15.51
N ARG A 224 5.32 -12.07 14.92
CA ARG A 224 4.97 -13.29 15.65
C ARG A 224 5.63 -14.56 15.12
N GLY A 225 6.38 -14.50 14.01
CA GLY A 225 6.92 -15.71 13.36
C GLY A 225 5.82 -16.63 12.80
N TYR A 226 4.57 -16.17 12.72
CA TYR A 226 3.43 -16.96 12.33
C TYR A 226 3.01 -16.65 10.90
N HIS A 227 2.80 -17.68 10.08
CA HIS A 227 2.42 -17.54 8.68
C HIS A 227 0.99 -18.06 8.48
N ILE A 228 0.10 -17.21 7.98
CA ILE A 228 -1.21 -17.62 7.47
C ILE A 228 -1.07 -18.06 6.01
N LYS A 229 -0.44 -17.23 5.18
CA LYS A 229 -0.18 -17.54 3.77
C LYS A 229 0.94 -18.57 3.64
N GLY A 230 0.72 -19.60 2.82
CA GLY A 230 1.63 -20.72 2.61
C GLY A 230 1.56 -21.79 3.70
N ASN A 231 0.65 -21.66 4.67
CA ASN A 231 0.49 -22.64 5.74
C ASN A 231 -0.37 -23.82 5.26
N GLU A 232 0.17 -25.03 5.30
CA GLU A 232 -0.49 -26.25 4.79
C GLU A 232 -1.78 -26.62 5.54
N ARG A 233 -1.99 -26.08 6.75
CA ARG A 233 -3.25 -26.24 7.50
C ARG A 233 -4.44 -25.55 6.83
N PHE A 234 -4.20 -24.48 6.06
CA PHE A 234 -5.24 -23.64 5.46
C PHE A 234 -5.16 -23.62 3.92
N PRO A 235 -5.31 -24.79 3.24
CA PRO A 235 -5.14 -24.88 1.80
C PRO A 235 -6.16 -24.04 1.01
N ARG A 236 -7.41 -23.91 1.47
CA ARG A 236 -8.43 -23.08 0.80
C ARG A 236 -8.14 -21.61 1.00
N LEU A 237 -7.71 -21.20 2.19
CA LEU A 237 -7.27 -19.83 2.42
C LEU A 237 -6.07 -19.45 1.55
N ASN A 238 -5.12 -20.37 1.36
CA ASN A 238 -4.00 -20.16 0.42
C ASN A 238 -4.50 -19.98 -1.02
N ALA A 239 -5.43 -20.83 -1.46
CA ALA A 239 -6.04 -20.72 -2.79
C ALA A 239 -6.83 -19.42 -2.95
N TRP A 240 -7.51 -18.98 -1.90
CA TRP A 240 -8.23 -17.70 -1.84
C TRP A 240 -7.27 -16.51 -1.98
N PHE A 241 -6.11 -16.50 -1.31
CA PHE A 241 -5.10 -15.45 -1.50
C PHE A 241 -4.61 -15.38 -2.95
N GLU A 242 -4.40 -16.52 -3.60
CA GLU A 242 -4.00 -16.56 -5.00
C GLU A 242 -5.12 -16.08 -5.94
N ALA A 243 -6.39 -16.40 -5.63
CA ALA A 243 -7.55 -15.92 -6.38
C ALA A 243 -7.71 -14.39 -6.29
N ILE A 244 -7.60 -13.82 -5.08
CA ILE A 244 -7.65 -12.37 -4.86
C ILE A 244 -6.52 -11.66 -5.62
N LYS A 245 -5.31 -12.25 -5.65
CA LYS A 245 -4.17 -11.71 -6.39
C LYS A 245 -4.43 -11.61 -7.90
N GLN A 246 -5.36 -12.38 -8.47
CA GLN A 246 -5.71 -12.27 -9.89
C GLN A 246 -6.66 -11.10 -10.21
N ARG A 247 -7.23 -10.42 -9.20
CA ARG A 247 -8.21 -9.35 -9.44
C ARG A 247 -7.52 -8.02 -9.77
N PRO A 248 -7.81 -7.37 -10.91
CA PRO A 248 -7.19 -6.08 -11.23
C PRO A 248 -7.49 -4.97 -10.21
N ALA A 249 -8.72 -4.91 -9.70
CA ALA A 249 -9.13 -3.91 -8.70
C ALA A 249 -8.35 -4.06 -7.38
N TYR A 250 -8.00 -5.29 -6.99
CA TYR A 250 -7.18 -5.55 -5.81
C TYR A 250 -5.82 -4.85 -5.87
N HIS A 251 -5.13 -4.88 -7.02
CA HIS A 251 -3.83 -4.22 -7.21
C HIS A 251 -3.90 -2.69 -7.14
N ARG A 252 -5.08 -2.10 -7.31
CA ARG A 252 -5.29 -0.66 -7.20
C ARG A 252 -5.39 -0.20 -5.75
N VAL A 253 -5.88 -1.07 -4.87
CA VAL A 253 -6.23 -0.72 -3.48
C VAL A 253 -5.28 -1.31 -2.43
N LYS A 254 -4.61 -2.43 -2.75
CA LYS A 254 -3.76 -3.14 -1.78
C LYS A 254 -2.55 -2.32 -1.35
N SER A 255 -2.13 -2.52 -0.10
CA SER A 255 -0.83 -2.09 0.39
C SER A 255 0.25 -3.16 0.10
N ASP A 256 1.51 -2.76 0.16
CA ASP A 256 2.63 -3.70 0.20
C ASP A 256 2.96 -4.13 1.65
N SER A 257 3.66 -5.27 1.78
CA SER A 257 4.03 -5.84 3.07
C SER A 257 4.94 -4.94 3.91
N THR A 258 5.88 -4.22 3.29
CA THR A 258 6.78 -3.31 4.00
C THR A 258 6.01 -2.14 4.62
N THR A 259 5.09 -1.53 3.86
CA THR A 259 4.19 -0.46 4.33
C THR A 259 3.35 -0.95 5.51
N ASN A 260 2.72 -2.12 5.40
CA ASN A 260 1.93 -2.72 6.48
C ASN A 260 2.77 -2.98 7.74
N ASN A 261 4.01 -3.45 7.58
CA ASN A 261 4.90 -3.69 8.71
C ASN A 261 5.39 -2.40 9.38
N LEU A 262 5.76 -1.38 8.60
CA LEU A 262 6.17 -0.09 9.12
C LEU A 262 5.05 0.64 9.84
N LEU A 263 3.79 0.46 9.40
CA LEU A 263 2.62 1.00 10.07
C LEU A 263 2.51 0.52 11.51
N LEU A 264 2.71 -0.77 11.79
CA LEU A 264 2.60 -1.29 13.15
C LEU A 264 3.63 -0.67 14.08
N ARG A 265 4.88 -0.55 13.63
CA ARG A 265 5.95 0.12 14.38
C ARG A 265 5.60 1.59 14.63
N ARG A 266 5.19 2.33 13.60
CA ARG A 266 4.90 3.77 13.70
C ARG A 266 3.67 4.09 14.55
N ARG A 267 2.60 3.30 14.41
CA ARG A 267 1.31 3.63 15.02
C ARG A 267 1.14 3.04 16.42
N PHE A 268 1.72 1.88 16.66
CA PHE A 268 1.50 1.09 17.87
C PHE A 268 2.80 0.76 18.62
N GLY A 269 3.98 1.16 18.13
CA GLY A 269 5.25 0.97 18.83
C GLY A 269 5.75 -0.48 18.87
N LEU A 270 5.14 -1.40 18.13
CA LEU A 270 5.58 -2.79 18.10
C LEU A 270 7.00 -2.90 17.54
N GLN A 271 7.79 -3.79 18.14
CA GLN A 271 9.11 -4.16 17.62
C GLN A 271 9.02 -5.47 16.84
N PRO A 272 9.64 -5.55 15.64
CA PRO A 272 9.69 -6.79 14.89
C PRO A 272 10.53 -7.83 15.65
N VAL A 273 10.12 -9.11 15.55
CA VAL A 273 10.87 -10.24 16.13
C VAL A 273 11.67 -11.00 15.07
N GLY A 274 11.27 -10.88 13.80
CA GLY A 274 11.92 -11.50 12.66
C GLY A 274 12.40 -10.48 11.62
N ASN A 275 13.01 -11.01 10.56
CA ASN A 275 13.41 -10.20 9.40
C ASN A 275 12.17 -9.69 8.64
N PRO A 276 12.26 -8.53 7.97
CA PRO A 276 11.25 -8.13 7.01
C PRO A 276 11.03 -9.21 5.94
N LEU A 277 9.80 -9.33 5.46
CA LEU A 277 9.49 -10.20 4.32
C LEU A 277 10.30 -9.77 3.08
N PRO A 278 10.80 -10.72 2.27
CA PRO A 278 11.49 -10.38 1.04
C PRO A 278 10.57 -9.65 0.07
N LEU A 279 11.16 -8.78 -0.74
CA LEU A 279 10.45 -8.11 -1.84
C LEU A 279 10.11 -9.13 -2.93
N ASP A 280 8.94 -8.99 -3.55
CA ASP A 280 8.56 -9.79 -4.72
C ASP A 280 9.47 -9.44 -5.90
N ILE A 281 10.26 -10.42 -6.37
CA ILE A 281 11.26 -10.21 -7.41
C ILE A 281 10.58 -9.83 -8.73
N THR A 282 9.46 -10.49 -9.06
CA THR A 282 8.72 -10.24 -10.30
C THR A 282 8.19 -8.81 -10.33
N ASP A 283 7.52 -8.36 -9.26
CA ASP A 283 7.05 -6.97 -9.15
C ASP A 283 8.24 -5.99 -9.23
N SER A 284 9.38 -6.33 -8.62
CA SER A 284 10.55 -5.45 -8.58
C SER A 284 11.22 -5.23 -9.95
N GLU A 285 11.20 -6.23 -10.82
CA GLU A 285 11.85 -6.17 -12.14
C GLU A 285 10.88 -5.71 -13.25
N THR A 286 9.58 -5.75 -12.98
CA THR A 286 8.53 -5.37 -13.93
C THR A 286 8.62 -3.89 -14.32
N LEU A 287 8.79 -3.63 -15.62
CA LEU A 287 9.05 -2.29 -16.15
C LEU A 287 7.96 -1.28 -15.79
N HIS A 288 6.67 -1.64 -15.88
CA HIS A 288 5.60 -0.67 -15.62
C HIS A 288 5.55 -0.21 -14.15
N TYR A 289 5.87 -1.09 -13.20
CA TYR A 289 5.97 -0.73 -11.78
C TYR A 289 7.18 0.15 -11.51
N ARG A 290 8.31 -0.17 -12.13
CA ARG A 290 9.51 0.67 -12.03
C ARG A 290 9.30 2.05 -12.67
N ALA A 291 8.64 2.10 -13.82
CA ALA A 291 8.26 3.33 -14.49
C ALA A 291 7.28 4.16 -13.65
N GLU A 292 6.26 3.54 -13.04
CA GLU A 292 5.35 4.23 -12.13
C GLU A 292 6.13 4.83 -10.95
N ALA A 293 7.03 4.06 -10.33
CA ALA A 293 7.87 4.53 -9.24
C ALA A 293 8.74 5.74 -9.64
N ALA A 294 9.38 5.69 -10.82
CA ALA A 294 10.17 6.79 -11.36
C ALA A 294 9.31 8.02 -11.68
N GLU A 295 8.11 7.81 -12.24
CA GLU A 295 7.15 8.86 -12.56
C GLU A 295 6.72 9.59 -11.28
N ARG A 296 6.33 8.83 -10.25
CA ARG A 296 5.86 9.36 -8.97
C ARG A 296 6.96 10.10 -8.23
N LEU A 297 8.19 9.59 -8.25
CA LEU A 297 9.36 10.28 -7.69
C LEU A 297 9.64 11.60 -8.43
N SER A 298 9.68 11.56 -9.76
CA SER A 298 9.98 12.73 -10.60
C SER A 298 8.91 13.80 -10.51
N ASP A 299 7.64 13.40 -10.45
CA ASP A 299 6.51 14.30 -10.30
C ASP A 299 6.52 14.94 -8.90
N ASN A 300 6.81 14.19 -7.84
CA ASN A 300 6.81 14.71 -6.46
C ASN A 300 8.18 15.21 -5.95
N ARG A 301 9.16 15.39 -6.84
CA ARG A 301 10.58 15.63 -6.52
C ARG A 301 10.84 16.73 -5.50
N GLU A 302 10.24 17.91 -5.66
CA GLU A 302 10.53 19.09 -4.83
C GLU A 302 10.13 18.82 -3.37
N VAL A 303 8.96 18.19 -3.23
CA VAL A 303 8.43 17.80 -1.94
C VAL A 303 9.24 16.66 -1.32
N ALA A 304 9.63 15.66 -2.12
CA ALA A 304 10.46 14.56 -1.64
C ALA A 304 11.81 15.08 -1.12
N ILE A 305 12.47 15.96 -1.87
CA ILE A 305 13.72 16.63 -1.46
C ILE A 305 13.51 17.41 -0.17
N ALA A 306 12.45 18.21 -0.08
CA ALA A 306 12.14 18.97 1.13
C ALA A 306 11.88 18.07 2.35
N ASP A 307 11.14 16.98 2.19
CA ASP A 307 10.85 15.99 3.25
C ASP A 307 12.14 15.33 3.74
N ILE A 308 13.00 14.87 2.82
CA ILE A 308 14.30 14.25 3.15
C ILE A 308 15.18 15.24 3.90
N VAL A 309 15.38 16.43 3.34
CA VAL A 309 16.22 17.47 3.95
C VAL A 309 15.73 17.81 5.35
N LYS A 310 14.42 17.87 5.57
CA LYS A 310 13.84 18.21 6.88
C LYS A 310 13.91 17.07 7.90
N ASN A 311 13.63 15.83 7.48
CA ASN A 311 13.26 14.75 8.39
C ASN A 311 14.22 13.56 8.42
N SER A 312 15.24 13.51 7.55
CA SER A 312 16.18 12.38 7.51
C SER A 312 17.40 12.55 8.41
N GLY A 313 17.66 13.77 8.90
CA GLY A 313 18.90 14.12 9.60
C GLY A 313 20.08 14.46 8.68
N VAL A 314 19.89 14.42 7.36
CA VAL A 314 20.95 14.65 6.36
C VAL A 314 21.61 16.04 6.45
N GLN A 315 20.91 17.04 7.02
CA GLN A 315 21.46 18.38 7.24
C GLN A 315 22.67 18.39 8.18
N ALA A 316 22.83 17.37 9.04
CA ALA A 316 23.99 17.26 9.91
C ALA A 316 25.33 17.07 9.15
N LEU A 317 25.26 16.79 7.85
CA LEU A 317 26.43 16.64 6.97
C LEU A 317 26.80 17.95 6.23
N ALA A 318 26.10 19.05 6.49
CA ALA A 318 26.42 20.35 5.89
C ALA A 318 27.70 20.95 6.50
N ALA A 319 28.57 21.51 5.64
CA ALA A 319 29.72 22.30 6.08
C ALA A 319 29.27 23.71 6.45
N ASP A 320 29.70 24.22 7.61
CA ASP A 320 29.47 25.60 8.08
C ASP A 320 27.99 26.05 8.08
N GLY A 321 27.05 25.11 8.15
CA GLY A 321 25.61 25.38 8.12
C GLY A 321 25.03 25.65 6.72
N ASP A 322 25.84 25.62 5.65
CA ASP A 322 25.36 25.71 4.27
C ASP A 322 24.86 24.36 3.75
N ILE A 323 23.55 24.24 3.63
CA ILE A 323 22.88 23.01 3.18
C ILE A 323 22.78 22.90 1.65
N THR A 324 23.34 23.84 0.88
CA THR A 324 23.23 23.86 -0.59
C THR A 324 23.81 22.59 -1.22
N GLY A 325 25.06 22.25 -0.87
CA GLY A 325 25.68 21.01 -1.36
C GLY A 325 24.95 19.74 -0.91
N VAL A 326 24.35 19.74 0.29
CA VAL A 326 23.51 18.63 0.78
C VAL A 326 22.25 18.48 -0.09
N LYS A 327 21.58 19.58 -0.43
CA LYS A 327 20.38 19.56 -1.30
C LYS A 327 20.71 19.05 -2.70
N GLU A 328 21.81 19.54 -3.28
CA GLU A 328 22.29 19.10 -4.59
C GLU A 328 22.62 17.60 -4.59
N ALA A 329 23.29 17.12 -3.55
CA ALA A 329 23.58 15.70 -3.38
C ALA A 329 22.31 14.85 -3.17
N VAL A 330 21.33 15.31 -2.38
CA VAL A 330 20.02 14.64 -2.23
C VAL A 330 19.35 14.52 -3.60
N GLU A 331 19.25 15.63 -4.34
CA GLU A 331 18.62 15.65 -5.66
C GLU A 331 19.33 14.70 -6.63
N TRP A 332 20.66 14.74 -6.68
CA TRP A 332 21.45 13.89 -7.55
C TRP A 332 21.18 12.38 -7.30
N HIS A 333 21.14 11.95 -6.03
CA HIS A 333 20.86 10.54 -5.69
C HIS A 333 19.43 10.12 -6.01
N LEU A 334 18.45 11.04 -5.88
CA LEU A 334 17.08 10.75 -6.31
C LEU A 334 16.96 10.64 -7.83
N LYS A 335 17.68 11.46 -8.60
CA LYS A 335 17.74 11.30 -10.06
C LYS A 335 18.42 9.98 -10.43
N LEU A 336 19.52 9.61 -9.76
CA LEU A 336 20.16 8.31 -9.98
C LEU A 336 19.20 7.14 -9.70
N LEU A 337 18.40 7.23 -8.64
CA LEU A 337 17.35 6.25 -8.36
C LEU A 337 16.29 6.19 -9.46
N ALA A 338 15.82 7.33 -9.95
CA ALA A 338 14.87 7.39 -11.07
C ALA A 338 15.46 6.81 -12.37
N GLU A 339 16.72 7.10 -12.68
CA GLU A 339 17.47 6.51 -13.81
C GLU A 339 17.52 4.98 -13.66
N TYR A 340 17.91 4.48 -12.49
CA TYR A 340 17.98 3.04 -12.25
C TYR A 340 16.60 2.38 -12.36
N LEU A 341 15.55 3.05 -11.88
CA LEU A 341 14.18 2.59 -12.07
C LEU A 341 13.82 2.47 -13.56
N LEU A 342 14.26 3.37 -14.43
CA LEU A 342 13.95 3.30 -15.86
C LEU A 342 14.82 2.31 -16.64
N HIS A 343 16.11 2.22 -16.33
CA HIS A 343 17.10 1.48 -17.12
C HIS A 343 17.54 0.16 -16.48
N GLY A 344 17.50 0.06 -15.15
CA GLY A 344 17.73 -1.17 -14.42
C GLY A 344 19.17 -1.61 -14.48
N LYS A 345 19.40 -2.90 -14.74
CA LYS A 345 20.76 -3.47 -14.80
C LYS A 345 21.59 -2.91 -15.95
N ASP A 346 20.94 -2.29 -16.95
CA ASP A 346 21.63 -1.65 -18.08
C ASP A 346 22.23 -0.29 -17.71
N LEU A 347 21.86 0.29 -16.56
CA LEU A 347 22.49 1.50 -16.03
C LEU A 347 23.79 1.15 -15.29
N PRO A 348 24.96 1.63 -15.73
CA PRO A 348 26.20 1.45 -15.00
C PRO A 348 26.14 2.22 -13.67
N LEU A 349 26.16 1.50 -12.54
CA LEU A 349 26.26 2.12 -11.21
C LEU A 349 27.73 2.32 -10.81
N LEU A 350 27.98 3.37 -10.02
CA LEU A 350 29.31 3.82 -9.61
C LEU A 350 30.17 2.73 -8.93
N GLY A 351 29.57 1.90 -8.07
CA GLY A 351 30.28 0.96 -7.18
C GLY A 351 30.51 -0.46 -7.70
N GLY A 352 30.37 -0.73 -9.00
CA GLY A 352 30.52 -2.10 -9.54
C GLY A 352 31.92 -2.74 -9.45
N ARG A 353 32.93 -2.07 -8.87
CA ARG A 353 34.27 -2.60 -8.66
C ARG A 353 34.54 -2.76 -7.17
N THR A 354 34.25 -3.95 -6.66
CA THR A 354 34.77 -4.41 -5.37
C THR A 354 36.27 -4.11 -5.24
N GLY A 355 36.65 -3.24 -4.29
CA GLY A 355 38.01 -3.16 -3.77
C GLY A 355 39.06 -2.35 -4.56
N GLY A 356 38.67 -1.36 -5.36
CA GLY A 356 39.63 -0.45 -6.00
C GLY A 356 39.90 0.81 -5.16
N LYS A 357 41.18 1.18 -4.96
CA LYS A 357 41.65 2.44 -4.33
C LYS A 357 41.24 3.74 -5.07
N GLU A 358 40.25 3.69 -5.95
CA GLU A 358 39.82 4.77 -6.85
C GLU A 358 38.32 5.11 -6.67
N ASN A 359 37.79 5.08 -5.44
CA ASN A 359 36.49 5.69 -5.18
C ASN A 359 36.63 7.22 -5.29
N THR A 360 36.26 7.77 -6.44
CA THR A 360 36.33 9.19 -6.78
C THR A 360 35.15 10.01 -6.26
N THR A 361 34.19 9.38 -5.57
CA THR A 361 33.05 10.05 -4.95
C THR A 361 33.45 10.61 -3.59
N ASP A 362 33.24 11.91 -3.39
CA ASP A 362 33.40 12.58 -2.09
C ASP A 362 32.66 11.77 -0.99
N PRO A 363 33.35 11.34 0.10
CA PRO A 363 32.74 10.59 1.19
C PRO A 363 31.49 11.23 1.78
N THR A 364 31.43 12.56 1.78
CA THR A 364 30.28 13.34 2.26
C THR A 364 29.08 13.16 1.34
N VAL A 365 29.30 13.20 0.02
CA VAL A 365 28.26 12.99 -1.00
C VAL A 365 27.72 11.56 -0.92
N ALA A 366 28.60 10.56 -0.75
CA ALA A 366 28.18 9.17 -0.56
C ALA A 366 27.35 8.98 0.73
N ALA A 367 27.73 9.64 1.83
CA ALA A 367 26.97 9.61 3.08
C ALA A 367 25.58 10.26 2.94
N VAL A 368 25.50 11.41 2.26
CA VAL A 368 24.21 12.05 1.91
C VAL A 368 23.34 11.11 1.09
N GLY A 369 23.93 10.44 0.10
CA GLY A 369 23.25 9.45 -0.73
C GLY A 369 22.69 8.28 0.06
N ALA A 370 23.50 7.73 0.98
CA ALA A 370 23.09 6.60 1.81
C ALA A 370 21.90 6.95 2.70
N ILE A 371 21.95 8.11 3.38
CA ILE A 371 20.84 8.62 4.21
C ILE A 371 19.60 8.86 3.35
N THR A 372 19.77 9.48 2.18
CA THR A 372 18.68 9.79 1.23
C THR A 372 17.94 8.52 0.82
N LEU A 373 18.66 7.53 0.30
CA LEU A 373 18.09 6.28 -0.22
C LEU A 373 17.44 5.44 0.89
N ALA A 374 18.09 5.32 2.05
CA ALA A 374 17.53 4.63 3.19
C ALA A 374 16.26 5.32 3.73
N TYR A 375 16.24 6.65 3.74
CA TYR A 375 15.06 7.42 4.16
C TYR A 375 13.89 7.18 3.22
N VAL A 376 14.05 7.41 1.91
CA VAL A 376 12.93 7.30 0.95
C VAL A 376 12.39 5.88 0.84
N ARG A 377 13.27 4.87 0.88
CA ARG A 377 12.90 3.44 0.89
C ARG A 377 11.93 3.11 2.03
N ASN A 378 12.17 3.65 3.21
CA ASN A 378 11.34 3.41 4.39
C ASN A 378 10.16 4.39 4.50
N ARG A 379 10.23 5.55 3.82
CA ARG A 379 9.19 6.59 3.87
C ARG A 379 7.99 6.28 2.96
N ILE A 380 8.22 5.55 1.87
CA ILE A 380 7.19 5.26 0.87
C ILE A 380 6.05 4.43 1.46
N CYS A 381 4.83 4.78 1.06
CA CYS A 381 3.59 4.19 1.54
C CYS A 381 2.72 3.76 0.35
N ALA A 382 2.49 2.47 0.18
CA ALA A 382 1.52 1.97 -0.79
C ALA A 382 0.10 1.87 -0.18
N PRO A 383 -0.97 2.13 -0.95
CA PRO A 383 -0.98 2.68 -2.31
C PRO A 383 -0.99 4.22 -2.35
N ARG A 384 -0.63 4.90 -1.25
CA ARG A 384 -0.70 6.37 -1.10
C ARG A 384 0.24 7.12 -2.04
N ASP A 385 1.47 6.66 -2.17
CA ASP A 385 2.48 7.38 -2.93
C ASP A 385 2.59 6.81 -4.35
N MET A 386 2.37 5.50 -4.48
CA MET A 386 2.42 4.68 -5.70
C MET A 386 1.73 3.34 -5.43
N SER A 387 1.48 2.52 -6.46
CA SER A 387 0.94 1.17 -6.30
C SER A 387 1.85 0.27 -5.45
N ALA A 388 1.31 -0.84 -4.93
CA ALA A 388 2.11 -1.80 -4.16
C ALA A 388 3.27 -2.37 -4.98
N GLY A 389 3.06 -2.72 -6.26
CA GLY A 389 4.12 -3.20 -7.16
C GLY A 389 5.18 -2.13 -7.41
N ALA A 390 4.78 -0.88 -7.66
CA ALA A 390 5.70 0.25 -7.80
C ALA A 390 6.50 0.49 -6.51
N ALA A 391 5.89 0.36 -5.34
CA ALA A 391 6.58 0.49 -4.06
C ALA A 391 7.60 -0.65 -3.84
N THR A 392 7.30 -1.87 -4.28
CA THR A 392 8.26 -2.99 -4.30
C THR A 392 9.45 -2.68 -5.20
N ALA A 393 9.19 -2.26 -6.44
CA ALA A 393 10.22 -1.84 -7.41
C ALA A 393 11.09 -0.68 -6.89
N PHE A 394 10.46 0.33 -6.29
CA PHE A 394 11.15 1.47 -5.69
C PHE A 394 12.13 1.04 -4.59
N ARG A 395 11.70 0.15 -3.68
CA ARG A 395 12.56 -0.32 -2.59
C ARG A 395 13.71 -1.18 -3.10
N ALA A 396 13.45 -2.07 -4.06
CA ALA A 396 14.49 -2.89 -4.66
C ALA A 396 15.54 -2.03 -5.39
N ALA A 397 15.09 -1.03 -6.15
CA ALA A 397 15.97 -0.07 -6.80
C ALA A 397 16.78 0.75 -5.78
N ALA A 398 16.14 1.25 -4.72
CA ALA A 398 16.83 1.97 -3.65
C ALA A 398 17.91 1.12 -2.99
N ASP A 399 17.64 -0.16 -2.73
CA ASP A 399 18.64 -1.10 -2.18
C ASP A 399 19.81 -1.33 -3.14
N LYS A 400 19.55 -1.44 -4.45
CA LYS A 400 20.61 -1.60 -5.47
C LYS A 400 21.47 -0.35 -5.61
N VAL A 401 20.87 0.83 -5.67
CA VAL A 401 21.61 2.09 -5.77
C VAL A 401 22.39 2.34 -4.47
N LEU A 402 21.80 2.08 -3.31
CA LEU A 402 22.46 2.22 -2.01
C LEU A 402 23.68 1.31 -1.90
N ALA A 403 23.55 0.05 -2.32
CA ALA A 403 24.67 -0.90 -2.32
C ALA A 403 25.82 -0.49 -3.25
N SER A 404 25.58 0.39 -4.23
CA SER A 404 26.62 0.89 -5.14
C SER A 404 27.38 2.11 -4.62
N LEU A 405 27.00 2.66 -3.45
CA LEU A 405 27.70 3.77 -2.81
C LEU A 405 28.89 3.31 -1.96
N TYR A 406 29.01 2.00 -1.73
CA TYR A 406 30.05 1.33 -0.96
C TYR A 406 30.77 0.32 -1.87
#